data_AF-A0A7C5VQH0-F1
#
_entry.id   AF-A0A7C5VQH0-F1
#
_cell.length_a   1.000
_cell.length_b   1.000
_cell.length_c   1.000
_cell.angle_alpha   90.00
_cell.angle_beta   90.00
_cell.angle_gamma   90.00
#
_symmetry.space_group_name_H-M   'P 1'
#
loop_
_entity.id
_entity.type
_entity.pdbx_description
1 polymer ?
#
loop_
_entity_poly.entity_id
_entity_poly.type
_entity_poly.pdbx_seq_one_letter_code
_entity_poly.pdbx_strand_id
1 'polypeptide(L)'
;MGSQKKKRQHRGRGEAVDRGFIEEFSKCLGQVLNRHPLKPTMTRIELLRTTVQSKVLYGFLRNPIDIERIKPFVEHSKDCKRRFLNGFFDSEVSVISDGSIPCFNSDQQFLNYTKRPLSDLGIKTTGLHLRAKKGTPIHDKRKGKPYRLRKNIYSLYISARSRQKFYELEGFTMIRKKQRLENHLRSEYK
;
A
#
# COMPACT_ATOMS: atom_id res chain seq x y z
N MET A 1 -17.36 -39.17 -17.29
CA MET A 1 -16.18 -38.68 -16.53
C MET A 1 -16.36 -37.19 -16.24
N GLY A 2 -16.68 -36.85 -14.99
CA GLY A 2 -17.05 -35.49 -14.58
C GLY A 2 -15.86 -34.53 -14.53
N SER A 3 -15.93 -33.45 -15.30
CA SER A 3 -15.01 -32.32 -15.24
C SER A 3 -14.97 -31.75 -13.81
N GLN A 4 -13.85 -31.91 -13.10
CA GLN A 4 -13.59 -31.20 -11.85
C GLN A 4 -13.49 -29.70 -12.13
N LYS A 5 -14.60 -28.98 -11.94
CA LYS A 5 -14.62 -27.51 -11.86
C LYS A 5 -13.58 -27.08 -10.81
N LYS A 6 -12.48 -26.46 -11.24
CA LYS A 6 -11.53 -25.77 -10.34
C LYS A 6 -12.32 -24.80 -9.46
N LYS A 7 -12.49 -25.12 -8.16
CA LYS A 7 -13.10 -24.21 -7.18
C LYS A 7 -12.32 -22.90 -7.19
N ARG A 8 -12.96 -21.80 -7.60
CA ARG A 8 -12.39 -20.45 -7.52
C ARG A 8 -12.12 -20.13 -6.05
N GLN A 9 -10.85 -20.12 -5.65
CA GLN A 9 -10.45 -19.74 -4.30
C GLN A 9 -10.42 -18.21 -4.20
N HIS A 10 -11.28 -17.63 -3.37
CA HIS A 10 -11.32 -16.19 -3.10
C HIS A 10 -10.45 -15.88 -1.88
N ARG A 11 -9.18 -15.55 -2.12
CA ARG A 11 -8.17 -15.32 -1.07
C ARG A 11 -7.70 -13.87 -1.06
N GLY A 12 -7.78 -13.23 0.10
CA GLY A 12 -7.02 -12.02 0.43
C GLY A 12 -5.66 -12.42 1.01
N ARG A 13 -4.59 -11.75 0.59
CA ARG A 13 -3.21 -12.07 1.02
C ARG A 13 -2.46 -10.78 1.30
N GLY A 14 -1.86 -10.69 2.48
CA GLY A 14 -0.86 -9.69 2.84
C GLY A 14 0.50 -10.36 3.03
N GLU A 15 1.56 -9.78 2.46
CA GLU A 15 2.93 -10.22 2.67
C GLU A 15 3.85 -9.02 2.85
N ALA A 16 4.72 -9.10 3.85
CA ALA A 16 5.77 -8.12 4.06
C ALA A 16 6.93 -8.73 4.81
N VAL A 17 8.09 -8.08 4.75
CA VAL A 17 9.24 -8.37 5.61
C VAL A 17 8.96 -7.92 7.04
N ASP A 18 8.17 -6.86 7.20
CA ASP A 18 7.93 -6.23 8.48
C ASP A 18 6.85 -6.94 9.30
N ARG A 19 7.22 -7.39 10.49
CA ARG A 19 6.34 -8.14 11.39
C ARG A 19 5.22 -7.29 11.96
N GLY A 20 5.51 -6.07 12.39
CA GLY A 20 4.51 -5.18 12.98
C GLY A 20 3.41 -4.84 11.98
N PHE A 21 3.78 -4.59 10.72
CA PHE A 21 2.81 -4.38 9.65
C PHE A 21 1.89 -5.59 9.44
N ILE A 22 2.44 -6.81 9.41
CA ILE A 22 1.65 -8.02 9.15
C ILE A 22 0.77 -8.42 10.35
N GLU A 23 1.22 -8.17 11.57
CA GLU A 23 0.43 -8.39 12.78
C GLU A 23 -0.74 -7.40 12.87
N GLU A 24 -0.51 -6.11 12.62
CA GLU A 24 -1.59 -5.12 12.61
C GLU A 24 -2.59 -5.38 11.47
N PHE A 25 -2.09 -5.71 10.27
CA PHE A 25 -2.96 -6.13 9.16
C PHE A 25 -3.82 -7.35 9.55
N SER A 26 -3.24 -8.33 10.23
CA SER A 26 -3.98 -9.51 10.71
C SER A 26 -5.05 -9.15 11.74
N LYS A 27 -4.74 -8.24 12.65
CA LYS A 27 -5.68 -7.73 13.66
C LYS A 27 -6.86 -7.01 13.01
N CYS A 28 -6.61 -6.10 12.05
CA CYS A 28 -7.66 -5.44 11.28
C CYS A 28 -8.55 -6.44 10.53
N LEU A 29 -7.95 -7.47 9.92
CA LEU A 29 -8.71 -8.53 9.25
C LEU A 29 -9.59 -9.31 10.22
N GLY A 30 -9.09 -9.62 11.42
CA GLY A 30 -9.87 -10.27 12.47
C GLY A 30 -11.11 -9.45 12.84
N GLN A 31 -10.94 -8.14 13.08
CA GLN A 31 -12.04 -7.24 13.40
C GLN A 31 -13.08 -7.16 12.27
N VAL A 32 -12.65 -6.92 11.03
CA VAL A 32 -13.54 -6.78 9.86
C VAL A 32 -14.33 -8.06 9.58
N LEU A 33 -13.74 -9.22 9.83
CA LEU A 33 -14.36 -10.51 9.57
C LEU A 33 -15.06 -11.10 10.79
N ASN A 34 -15.04 -10.40 11.93
CA ASN A 34 -15.49 -10.87 13.23
C ASN A 34 -14.88 -12.23 13.62
N ARG A 35 -13.55 -12.32 13.57
CA ARG A 35 -12.75 -13.53 13.84
C ARG A 35 -11.50 -13.17 14.64
N HIS A 36 -10.91 -14.16 15.31
CA HIS A 36 -9.61 -13.98 15.92
C HIS A 36 -8.54 -13.64 14.86
N PRO A 37 -7.57 -12.75 15.18
CA PRO A 37 -6.46 -12.45 14.31
C PRO A 37 -5.71 -13.73 13.90
N LEU A 38 -5.37 -13.83 12.63
CA LEU A 38 -4.61 -14.98 12.11
C LEU A 38 -3.14 -14.83 12.50
N LYS A 39 -2.52 -15.91 12.98
CA LYS A 39 -1.08 -15.90 13.24
C LYS A 39 -0.31 -15.78 11.90
N PRO A 40 0.58 -14.79 11.74
CA PRO A 40 1.43 -14.69 10.57
C PRO A 40 2.29 -15.95 10.42
N THR A 41 2.54 -16.35 9.17
CA THR A 41 3.38 -17.50 8.83
C THR A 41 4.58 -17.05 8.03
N MET A 42 5.76 -17.63 8.29
CA MET A 42 6.95 -17.36 7.49
C MET A 42 6.87 -18.09 6.16
N THR A 43 7.24 -17.42 5.07
CA THR A 43 7.33 -18.01 3.74
C THR A 43 8.74 -18.53 3.46
N ARG A 44 8.89 -19.34 2.39
CA ARG A 44 10.20 -19.85 1.94
C ARG A 44 11.22 -18.77 1.54
N ILE A 45 10.77 -17.51 1.39
CA ILE A 45 11.59 -16.36 1.01
C ILE A 45 11.66 -15.32 2.14
N GLU A 46 11.50 -15.78 3.40
CA GLU A 46 11.64 -14.97 4.62
C GLU A 46 10.71 -13.75 4.68
N LEU A 47 9.55 -13.83 4.02
CA LEU A 47 8.44 -12.89 4.22
C LEU A 47 7.45 -13.44 5.23
N LEU A 48 6.89 -12.57 6.06
CA LEU A 48 5.72 -12.87 6.88
C LEU A 48 4.45 -12.74 6.03
N ARG A 49 3.57 -13.74 6.16
CA ARG A 49 2.33 -13.86 5.40
C ARG A 49 1.14 -14.04 6.32
N THR A 50 0.11 -13.24 6.08
CA THR A 50 -1.25 -13.46 6.59
C THR A 50 -2.18 -13.71 5.41
N THR A 51 -2.90 -14.84 5.42
CA THR A 51 -3.82 -15.23 4.34
C THR A 51 -5.21 -15.44 4.90
N VAL A 52 -6.18 -14.75 4.32
CA VAL A 52 -7.58 -14.90 4.69
C VAL A 52 -8.42 -15.34 3.50
N GLN A 53 -9.38 -16.22 3.76
CA GLN A 53 -10.34 -16.66 2.75
C GLN A 53 -11.69 -15.99 3.05
N SER A 54 -12.02 -14.97 2.25
CA SER A 54 -13.31 -14.28 2.32
C SER A 54 -13.69 -13.82 0.92
N LYS A 55 -14.78 -14.37 0.39
CA LYS A 55 -15.32 -14.01 -0.93
C LYS A 55 -15.75 -12.55 -0.97
N VAL A 56 -16.35 -12.07 0.13
CA VAL A 56 -16.81 -10.69 0.28
C VAL A 56 -15.62 -9.73 0.30
N LEU A 57 -14.62 -9.99 1.15
CA LEU A 57 -13.44 -9.13 1.24
C LEU A 57 -12.64 -9.14 -0.07
N TYR A 58 -12.48 -10.31 -0.69
CA TYR A 58 -11.84 -10.42 -2.00
C TYR A 58 -12.61 -9.63 -3.06
N GLY A 59 -13.94 -9.72 -3.08
CA GLY A 59 -14.77 -8.95 -4.01
C GLY A 59 -14.70 -7.44 -3.76
N PHE A 60 -14.50 -7.03 -2.50
CA PHE A 60 -14.38 -5.63 -2.10
C PHE A 60 -13.00 -5.03 -2.44
N LEU A 61 -11.92 -5.80 -2.26
CA LEU A 61 -10.54 -5.33 -2.41
C LEU A 61 -9.84 -5.80 -3.71
N ARG A 62 -10.54 -6.49 -4.62
CA ARG A 62 -9.92 -6.94 -5.88
C ARG A 62 -9.47 -5.74 -6.69
N ASN A 63 -8.33 -5.87 -7.35
CA ASN A 63 -7.86 -4.88 -8.31
C ASN A 63 -8.52 -5.08 -9.69
N PRO A 64 -8.86 -3.99 -10.42
CA PRO A 64 -8.81 -2.60 -9.96
C PRO A 64 -9.84 -2.34 -8.86
N ILE A 65 -9.48 -1.50 -7.89
CA ILE A 65 -10.38 -1.17 -6.78
C ILE A 65 -11.53 -0.34 -7.34
N ASP A 66 -12.75 -0.69 -6.95
CA ASP A 66 -13.93 0.12 -7.23
C ASP A 66 -13.94 1.34 -6.32
N ILE A 67 -13.48 2.47 -6.86
CA ILE A 67 -13.32 3.73 -6.11
C ILE A 67 -14.67 4.22 -5.58
N GLU A 68 -15.72 4.22 -6.41
CA GLU A 68 -17.04 4.69 -5.99
C GLU A 68 -17.62 3.84 -4.86
N ARG A 69 -17.26 2.55 -4.81
CA ARG A 69 -17.63 1.67 -3.70
C ARG A 69 -16.89 1.98 -2.40
N ILE A 70 -15.59 2.30 -2.44
CA ILE A 70 -14.81 2.57 -1.22
C ILE A 70 -14.95 4.01 -0.72
N LYS A 71 -15.26 4.93 -1.61
CA LYS A 71 -15.28 6.38 -1.38
C LYS A 71 -16.18 6.82 -0.23
N PRO A 72 -17.42 6.30 -0.05
CA PRO A 72 -18.25 6.65 1.10
C PRO A 72 -17.59 6.31 2.44
N PHE A 73 -16.81 5.23 2.50
CA PHE A 73 -16.12 4.80 3.71
C PHE A 73 -14.84 5.60 3.97
N VAL A 74 -14.09 5.90 2.90
CA VAL A 74 -12.84 6.66 3.01
C VAL A 74 -13.13 8.13 3.31
N GLU A 75 -14.10 8.73 2.64
CA GLU A 75 -14.39 10.17 2.75
C GLU A 75 -15.28 10.52 3.95
N HIS A 76 -15.79 9.53 4.68
CA HIS A 76 -16.73 9.69 5.80
C HIS A 76 -16.27 10.70 6.87
N SER A 77 -14.99 10.67 7.24
CA SER A 77 -14.41 11.57 8.24
C SER A 77 -12.92 11.82 7.99
N LYS A 78 -12.34 12.83 8.66
CA LYS A 78 -10.89 13.06 8.64
C LYS A 78 -10.11 11.84 9.16
N ASP A 79 -10.64 11.14 10.16
CA ASP A 79 -10.02 9.93 10.70
C ASP A 79 -10.06 8.78 9.69
N CYS A 80 -11.18 8.58 9.00
CA CYS A 80 -11.30 7.57 7.94
C CYS A 80 -10.29 7.83 6.80
N LYS A 81 -10.16 9.09 6.37
CA LYS A 81 -9.17 9.50 5.36
C LYS A 81 -7.75 9.19 5.84
N ARG A 82 -7.42 9.55 7.09
CA ARG A 82 -6.11 9.28 7.70
C ARG A 82 -5.82 7.78 7.77
N ARG A 83 -6.75 6.95 8.25
CA ARG A 83 -6.57 5.50 8.37
C ARG A 83 -6.41 4.83 7.00
N PHE A 84 -7.20 5.23 6.02
CA PHE A 84 -7.04 4.77 4.63
C PHE A 84 -5.65 5.11 4.08
N LEU A 85 -5.21 6.35 4.26
CA LEU A 85 -3.91 6.80 3.80
C LEU A 85 -2.75 6.11 4.54
N ASN A 86 -2.86 5.89 5.85
CA ASN A 86 -1.88 5.11 6.60
C ASN A 86 -1.68 3.71 6.02
N GLY A 87 -2.77 2.99 5.77
CA GLY A 87 -2.70 1.66 5.13
C GLY A 87 -2.08 1.72 3.73
N PHE A 88 -2.39 2.75 2.95
CA PHE A 88 -1.78 3.00 1.64
C PHE A 88 -0.28 3.30 1.75
N PHE A 89 0.15 4.13 2.70
CA PHE A 89 1.54 4.52 2.87
C PHE A 89 2.42 3.37 3.37
N ASP A 90 1.90 2.60 4.32
CA ASP A 90 2.63 1.45 4.85
C ASP A 90 2.76 0.31 3.82
N SER A 91 1.85 0.21 2.86
CA SER A 91 1.93 -0.77 1.76
C SER A 91 2.73 -0.29 0.53
N GLU A 92 2.47 0.91 0.02
CA GLU A 92 2.91 1.33 -1.33
C GLU A 92 3.99 2.42 -1.33
N VAL A 93 4.27 3.04 -0.18
CA VAL A 93 5.10 4.25 -0.11
C VAL A 93 6.37 4.01 0.69
N SER A 94 7.46 4.64 0.25
CA SER A 94 8.73 4.62 0.95
C SER A 94 9.40 5.98 0.86
N VAL A 95 10.31 6.26 1.80
CA VAL A 95 11.20 7.41 1.73
C VAL A 95 12.46 6.95 0.99
N ILE A 96 12.82 7.62 -0.10
CA ILE A 96 14.06 7.34 -0.84
C ILE A 96 15.22 8.18 -0.25
N SER A 97 16.46 7.95 -0.72
CA SER A 97 17.67 8.54 -0.11
C SER A 97 17.68 10.07 -0.14
N ASP A 98 17.12 10.69 -1.17
CA ASP A 98 16.98 12.15 -1.28
C ASP A 98 15.80 12.73 -0.47
N GLY A 99 15.10 11.89 0.31
CA GLY A 99 13.96 12.28 1.12
C GLY A 99 12.65 12.42 0.37
N SER A 100 12.62 12.17 -0.94
CA SER A 100 11.37 12.12 -1.68
C SER A 100 10.50 10.98 -1.17
N ILE A 101 9.20 11.21 -1.21
CA ILE A 101 8.19 10.23 -0.78
C ILE A 101 7.33 9.86 -2.00
N PRO A 102 7.84 8.96 -2.87
CA PRO A 102 7.08 8.51 -4.02
C PRO A 102 6.02 7.47 -3.63
N CYS A 103 4.87 7.60 -4.28
CA CYS A 103 3.78 6.64 -4.23
C CYS A 103 3.68 5.94 -5.58
N PHE A 104 3.75 4.61 -5.61
CA PHE A 104 3.68 3.83 -6.84
C PHE A 104 2.42 2.98 -6.88
N ASN A 105 1.79 2.87 -8.04
CA ASN A 105 0.77 1.86 -8.26
C ASN A 105 0.61 1.52 -9.74
N SER A 106 0.15 0.30 -10.03
CA SER A 106 -0.26 -0.09 -11.38
C SER A 106 -1.69 0.35 -11.73
N ASP A 107 -2.50 0.65 -10.71
CA ASP A 107 -3.83 1.20 -10.84
C ASP A 107 -3.76 2.73 -10.84
N GLN A 108 -3.86 3.30 -12.04
CA GLN A 108 -3.79 4.74 -12.27
C GLN A 108 -4.93 5.50 -11.59
N GLN A 109 -6.14 4.94 -11.67
CA GLN A 109 -7.34 5.58 -11.14
C GLN A 109 -7.27 5.63 -9.61
N PHE A 110 -6.85 4.52 -9.00
CA PHE A 110 -6.62 4.48 -7.55
C PHE A 110 -5.60 5.52 -7.11
N LEU A 111 -4.44 5.59 -7.79
CA LEU A 111 -3.40 6.55 -7.45
C LEU A 111 -3.85 8.01 -7.68
N ASN A 112 -4.71 8.26 -8.67
CA ASN A 112 -5.30 9.58 -8.86
C ASN A 112 -6.32 9.91 -7.76
N TYR A 113 -7.13 8.94 -7.35
CA TYR A 113 -8.11 9.10 -6.27
C TYR A 113 -7.43 9.49 -4.96
N THR A 114 -6.29 8.89 -4.61
CA THR A 114 -5.59 9.22 -3.34
C THR A 114 -5.20 10.69 -3.21
N LYS A 115 -5.08 11.43 -4.32
CA LYS A 115 -4.82 12.88 -4.29
C LYS A 115 -5.87 13.68 -3.52
N ARG A 116 -7.13 13.26 -3.58
CA ARG A 116 -8.25 13.96 -2.93
C ARG A 116 -8.17 13.89 -1.40
N PRO A 117 -8.15 12.71 -0.74
CA PRO A 117 -8.00 12.65 0.72
C PRO A 117 -6.67 13.25 1.19
N LEU A 118 -5.61 13.22 0.38
CA LEU A 118 -4.36 13.93 0.68
C LEU A 118 -4.56 15.45 0.73
N SER A 119 -5.21 16.00 -0.31
CA SER A 119 -5.51 17.43 -0.38
C SER A 119 -6.41 17.89 0.76
N ASP A 120 -7.41 17.09 1.14
CA ASP A 120 -8.32 17.39 2.26
C ASP A 120 -7.59 17.45 3.62
N LEU A 121 -6.52 16.66 3.77
CA LEU A 121 -5.62 16.75 4.92
C LEU A 121 -4.53 17.82 4.74
N GLY A 122 -4.56 18.53 3.60
CA GLY A 122 -3.62 19.58 3.23
C GLY A 122 -2.22 19.08 2.90
N ILE A 123 -2.09 17.83 2.47
CA ILE A 123 -0.88 17.25 1.89
C ILE A 123 -0.93 17.45 0.38
N LYS A 124 0.02 18.22 -0.16
CA LYS A 124 0.12 18.46 -1.59
C LYS A 124 0.90 17.34 -2.27
N THR A 125 0.48 16.96 -3.47
CA THR A 125 1.16 15.98 -4.32
C THR A 125 1.55 16.58 -5.65
N THR A 126 2.52 15.96 -6.33
CA THR A 126 2.89 16.31 -7.70
C THR A 126 1.84 15.83 -8.71
N GLY A 127 2.10 16.11 -10.00
CA GLY A 127 1.44 15.42 -11.09
C GLY A 127 1.54 13.89 -10.99
N LEU A 128 0.65 13.22 -11.72
CA LEU A 128 0.74 11.78 -11.92
C LEU A 128 1.67 11.54 -13.12
N HIS A 129 2.64 10.64 -12.98
CA HIS A 129 3.64 10.35 -13.99
C HIS A 129 3.63 8.87 -14.36
N LEU A 130 3.87 8.56 -15.63
CA LEU A 130 4.17 7.20 -16.07
C LEU A 130 5.62 6.88 -15.72
N ARG A 131 5.84 6.05 -14.70
CA ARG A 131 7.18 5.67 -14.23
C ARG A 131 7.80 4.59 -15.10
N ALA A 132 7.02 3.56 -15.45
CA ALA A 132 7.50 2.45 -16.26
C ALA A 132 6.38 1.91 -17.13
N LYS A 133 6.72 1.59 -18.38
CA LYS A 133 5.77 1.02 -19.35
C LYS A 133 5.65 -0.50 -19.14
N LYS A 134 4.49 -1.05 -19.48
CA LYS A 134 4.33 -2.49 -19.67
C LYS A 134 5.41 -2.99 -20.62
N GLY A 135 6.04 -4.11 -20.28
CA GLY A 135 7.12 -4.72 -21.04
C GLY A 135 8.53 -4.29 -20.61
N THR A 136 8.68 -3.24 -19.81
CA THR A 136 9.99 -2.82 -19.29
C THR A 136 10.66 -3.97 -18.52
N PRO A 137 11.92 -4.33 -18.84
CA PRO A 137 12.68 -5.31 -18.08
C PRO A 137 13.00 -4.80 -16.67
N ILE A 138 12.80 -5.66 -15.68
CA ILE A 138 13.15 -5.44 -14.28
C ILE A 138 14.07 -6.57 -13.86
N HIS A 139 15.18 -6.19 -13.23
CA HIS A 139 16.10 -7.14 -12.63
C HIS A 139 15.71 -7.39 -11.17
N ASP A 140 15.30 -8.63 -10.87
CA ASP A 140 15.11 -9.06 -9.49
C ASP A 140 16.44 -9.62 -8.96
N LYS A 141 17.11 -8.83 -8.12
CA LYS A 141 18.39 -9.22 -7.49
C LYS A 141 18.27 -10.51 -6.67
N ARG A 142 17.08 -10.90 -6.23
CA ARG A 142 16.86 -12.10 -5.39
C ARG A 142 16.67 -13.38 -6.21
N LYS A 143 16.22 -13.26 -7.47
CA LYS A 143 15.91 -14.42 -8.32
C LYS A 143 16.81 -14.56 -9.53
N GLY A 144 17.68 -13.57 -9.79
CA GLY A 144 18.69 -13.59 -10.85
C GLY A 144 18.14 -13.58 -12.29
N LYS A 145 16.81 -13.61 -12.48
CA LYS A 145 16.17 -13.65 -13.79
C LYS A 145 15.52 -12.30 -14.12
N PRO A 146 15.69 -11.78 -15.34
CA PRO A 146 14.96 -10.59 -15.78
C PRO A 146 13.47 -10.91 -15.94
N TYR A 147 12.62 -10.04 -15.40
CA TYR A 147 11.17 -10.12 -15.56
C TYR A 147 10.67 -8.90 -16.32
N ARG A 148 9.57 -9.05 -17.07
CA ARG A 148 8.94 -7.91 -17.75
C ARG A 148 7.71 -7.45 -16.99
N LEU A 149 7.55 -6.14 -16.87
CA LEU A 149 6.35 -5.54 -16.31
C LEU A 149 5.11 -5.96 -17.10
N ARG A 150 4.10 -6.46 -16.39
CA ARG A 150 2.82 -6.86 -17.01
C ARG A 150 1.85 -5.69 -17.21
N LYS A 151 2.07 -4.60 -16.46
CA LYS A 151 1.25 -3.39 -16.45
C LYS A 151 2.14 -2.15 -16.43
N ASN A 152 1.59 -1.02 -16.85
CA ASN A 152 2.21 0.28 -16.58
C ASN A 152 2.28 0.51 -15.07
N ILE A 153 3.32 1.21 -14.63
CA ILE A 153 3.48 1.67 -13.26
C ILE A 153 3.44 3.18 -13.28
N TYR A 154 2.56 3.74 -12.47
CA TYR A 154 2.37 5.17 -12.29
C TYR A 154 2.98 5.61 -10.96
N SER A 155 3.37 6.87 -10.91
CA SER A 155 3.92 7.50 -9.70
C SER A 155 3.36 8.89 -9.47
N LEU A 156 3.15 9.22 -8.21
CA LEU A 156 3.05 10.60 -7.74
C LEU A 156 4.00 10.77 -6.55
N TYR A 157 4.31 12.00 -6.20
CA TYR A 157 5.20 12.32 -5.08
C TYR A 157 4.46 13.19 -4.09
N ILE A 158 4.70 13.00 -2.80
CA ILE A 158 4.36 14.01 -1.80
C ILE A 158 5.28 15.22 -2.05
N SER A 159 4.70 16.41 -2.12
CA SER A 159 5.45 17.64 -2.31
C SER A 159 6.47 17.82 -1.19
N ALA A 160 7.67 18.30 -1.51
CA ALA A 160 8.69 18.63 -0.52
C ALA A 160 8.15 19.57 0.58
N ARG A 161 7.27 20.52 0.21
CA ARG A 161 6.61 21.47 1.11
C ARG A 161 5.60 20.83 2.07
N SER A 162 5.19 19.60 1.81
CA SER A 162 4.23 18.87 2.63
C SER A 162 4.87 17.73 3.44
N ARG A 163 6.20 17.54 3.40
CA ARG A 163 6.90 16.46 4.13
C ARG A 163 6.72 16.58 5.65
N GLN A 164 6.92 17.78 6.19
CA GLN A 164 6.73 18.07 7.61
C GLN A 164 5.29 17.75 8.05
N LYS A 165 4.32 18.29 7.32
CA LYS A 165 2.89 18.05 7.59
C LYS A 165 2.50 16.57 7.43
N PHE A 166 3.09 15.87 6.46
CA PHE A 166 2.90 14.43 6.29
C PHE A 166 3.41 13.66 7.52
N TYR A 167 4.57 14.04 8.08
CA TYR A 167 5.12 13.43 9.29
C TYR A 167 4.22 13.69 10.52
N GLU A 168 3.71 14.92 10.67
CA GLU A 168 2.79 15.31 11.75
C GLU A 168 1.45 14.60 11.69
N LEU A 169 0.96 14.28 10.49
CA LEU A 169 -0.26 13.49 10.26
C LEU A 169 -0.06 11.99 10.49
N GLU A 170 0.96 11.61 11.25
CA GLU A 170 1.48 10.27 11.51
C GLU A 170 2.11 9.57 10.29
N GLY A 171 1.59 9.76 9.08
CA GLY A 171 2.23 9.48 7.77
C GLY A 171 2.60 8.02 7.48
N PHE A 172 3.41 7.41 8.33
CA PHE A 172 3.70 5.99 8.39
C PHE A 172 3.36 5.46 9.78
N THR A 173 2.56 4.40 9.86
CA THR A 173 2.40 3.69 11.14
C THR A 173 3.59 2.77 11.40
N MET A 174 4.29 2.34 10.34
CA MET A 174 5.50 1.55 10.45
C MET A 174 6.67 2.38 11.00
N ILE A 175 7.14 2.03 12.20
CA ILE A 175 8.24 2.70 12.92
C ILE A 175 9.47 2.89 12.03
N ARG A 176 9.90 1.87 11.29
CA ARG A 176 11.08 1.95 10.41
C ARG A 176 10.94 3.02 9.32
N LYS A 177 9.75 3.16 8.73
CA LYS A 177 9.50 4.17 7.67
C LYS A 177 9.40 5.56 8.29
N LYS A 178 8.75 5.67 9.46
CA LYS A 178 8.66 6.91 10.26
C LYS A 178 10.05 7.43 10.63
N GLN A 179 10.92 6.57 11.17
CA GLN A 179 12.31 6.90 11.50
C GLN A 179 13.11 7.36 10.28
N ARG A 180 12.93 6.72 9.12
CA ARG A 180 13.62 7.13 7.90
C ARG A 180 13.22 8.54 7.45
N LEU A 181 11.92 8.87 7.56
CA LEU A 181 11.45 10.23 7.27
C LEU A 181 12.02 11.23 8.29
N GLU A 182 11.98 10.89 9.57
CA GLU A 182 12.47 11.73 10.66
C GLU A 182 13.97 12.05 10.52
N ASN A 183 14.79 11.05 10.22
CA ASN A 183 16.22 11.24 10.01
C ASN A 183 16.49 12.20 8.85
N HIS A 184 15.70 12.11 7.78
CA HIS A 184 15.84 13.02 6.65
C HIS A 184 15.42 14.45 7.03
N LEU A 185 14.27 14.61 7.69
CA LEU A 185 13.81 15.92 8.16
C LEU A 185 14.86 16.58 9.07
N ARG A 186 15.45 15.84 10.01
CA ARG A 186 16.52 16.35 10.89
C ARG A 186 17.78 16.78 10.14
N SER A 187 18.11 16.13 9.02
CA SER A 187 19.28 16.50 8.21
C SER A 187 19.09 17.77 7.38
N GLU A 188 17.84 18.20 7.11
CA GLU A 188 17.55 19.44 6.38
C GLU A 188 17.68 20.70 7.25
N TYR A 189 17.74 20.55 8.57
CA TYR A 189 17.88 21.67 9.53
C TYR A 189 19.33 21.85 10.05
N LYS A 190 20.31 21.18 9.46
CA LYS A 190 21.74 21.37 9.72
C LYS A 190 22.38 22.12 8.55
#